data_AF-A0A3A9J036-F1
#
_entry.id   AF-A0A3A9J036-F1
#
_cell.length_a   1.000
_cell.length_b   1.000
_cell.length_c   1.000
_cell.angle_alpha   90.00
_cell.angle_beta   90.00
_cell.angle_gamma   90.00
#
_symmetry.space_group_name_H-M   'P 1'
#
loop_
_entity.id
_entity.type
_entity.pdbx_description
1 polymer ?
#
loop_
_entity_poly.entity_id
_entity_poly.type
_entity_poly.pdbx_seq_one_letter_code
_entity_poly.pdbx_strand_id
1 'polypeptide(L)' 'MPIFGYKSHIGIDRRHRLIRRWAVTDAAQRDSRSFPALLDPGNTASRVWADTAYRTKRSLEILERRGLS' A
#
# COMPACT_ATOMS: atom_id res chain seq x y z
N MET A 1 10.00 -23.06 16.16
CA MET A 1 9.31 -21.77 15.98
C MET A 1 9.92 -21.09 14.75
N PRO A 2 9.16 -20.74 13.72
CA PRO A 2 9.74 -20.05 12.56
C PRO A 2 10.17 -18.63 12.98
N ILE A 3 11.40 -18.25 12.60
CA ILE A 3 11.93 -16.90 12.79
C ILE A 3 11.63 -16.15 11.50
N PHE A 4 10.66 -15.24 11.54
CA PHE A 4 10.35 -14.36 10.42
C PHE A 4 11.13 -13.05 10.57
N GLY A 5 11.59 -12.48 9.45
CA GLY A 5 12.21 -11.15 9.42
C GLY A 5 11.17 -10.04 9.45
N TYR A 6 11.58 -8.81 9.13
CA TYR A 6 10.67 -7.68 8.90
C TYR A 6 10.61 -7.32 7.42
N LYS A 7 9.49 -6.75 6.97
CA LYS A 7 9.36 -6.19 5.63
C LYS A 7 8.83 -4.76 5.69
N SER A 8 9.25 -3.94 4.73
CA SER A 8 8.78 -2.57 4.57
C SER A 8 7.80 -2.46 3.41
N HIS A 9 6.73 -1.71 3.61
CA HIS A 9 5.76 -1.32 2.61
C HIS A 9 5.88 0.18 2.39
N ILE A 10 5.96 0.64 1.14
CA ILE A 10 6.26 2.04 0.81
C ILE A 10 5.29 2.55 -0.26
N GLY A 11 4.69 3.72 -0.02
CA GLY A 11 3.93 4.48 -1.00
C GLY A 11 4.73 5.70 -1.46
N ILE A 12 4.91 5.83 -2.76
CA ILE A 12 5.61 6.95 -3.39
C ILE A 12 4.67 7.77 -4.26
N ASP A 13 4.94 9.07 -4.43
CA ASP A 13 4.24 9.86 -5.43
C ASP A 13 4.85 9.69 -6.83
N ARG A 14 4.01 9.74 -7.87
CA ARG A 14 4.43 9.48 -9.26
C ARG A 14 5.30 10.60 -9.84
N ARG A 15 5.07 11.87 -9.46
CA ARG A 15 5.65 13.04 -10.13
C ARG A 15 7.07 13.34 -9.67
N HIS A 16 7.28 13.27 -8.35
CA HIS A 16 8.50 13.68 -7.67
C HIS A 16 9.23 12.49 -7.04
N ARG A 17 8.63 11.28 -7.03
CA ARG A 17 9.21 10.05 -6.47
C ARG A 17 9.54 10.15 -4.99
N LEU A 18 8.86 11.03 -4.25
CA LEU A 18 9.04 11.14 -2.80
C LEU A 18 8.29 10.01 -2.11
N ILE A 19 8.89 9.49 -1.04
CA ILE A 19 8.20 8.59 -0.11
C ILE A 19 7.17 9.41 0.66
N ARG A 20 5.89 9.03 0.53
CA ARG A 20 4.76 9.72 1.18
C ARG A 20 4.30 8.98 2.42
N ARG A 21 4.29 7.66 2.36
CA ARG A 21 3.84 6.77 3.44
C ARG A 21 4.68 5.52 3.46
N TRP A 22 4.87 4.95 4.64
CA TRP A 22 5.51 3.65 4.80
C TRP A 22 4.95 2.93 6.02
N ALA A 23 5.11 1.60 6.05
CA ALA A 23 4.79 0.76 7.19
C ALA A 23 5.78 -0.40 7.24
N VAL A 24 6.22 -0.79 8.43
CA VAL A 24 7.02 -2.01 8.64
C VAL A 24 6.17 -3.04 9.36
N THR A 25 6.16 -4.26 8.85
CA THR A 25 5.44 -5.38 9.46
C THR A 25 6.33 -6.61 9.57
N ASP A 26 5.93 -7.55 10.41
CA ASP A 26 6.52 -8.89 10.44
C ASP A 26 6.39 -9.54 9.06
N ALA A 27 7.44 -10.24 8.62
CA ALA A 27 7.51 -10.81 7.28
C ALA A 27 6.43 -11.88 7.01
N ALA A 28 5.89 -12.52 8.05
CA ALA A 28 4.77 -13.46 7.93
C ALA A 28 3.42 -12.76 7.67
N GLN A 29 3.33 -11.45 7.86
CA GLN A 29 2.10 -10.72 7.58
C GLN A 29 1.87 -10.60 6.07
N ARG A 30 0.60 -10.78 5.66
CA ARG A 30 0.16 -10.57 4.27
C ARG A 30 0.14 -9.08 3.94
N ASP A 31 0.77 -8.73 2.83
CA ASP A 31 0.98 -7.34 2.40
C ASP A 31 -0.32 -6.55 2.22
N SER A 32 -1.40 -7.23 1.79
CA SER A 32 -2.72 -6.62 1.59
C SER A 32 -3.32 -5.99 2.86
N ARG A 33 -2.88 -6.39 4.06
CA ARG A 33 -3.32 -5.75 5.32
C ARG A 33 -2.74 -4.34 5.48
N SER A 34 -1.54 -4.11 4.97
CA SER A 34 -0.83 -2.83 5.08
C SER A 34 -1.26 -1.81 4.02
N PHE A 35 -1.95 -2.24 2.96
CA PHE A 35 -2.32 -1.41 1.80
C PHE A 35 -2.99 -0.06 2.17
N PRO A 36 -4.00 -0.01 3.07
CA PRO A 36 -4.69 1.25 3.35
C PRO A 36 -3.79 2.29 4.03
N ALA A 37 -2.75 1.85 4.73
CA ALA A 37 -1.80 2.73 5.41
C ALA A 37 -0.84 3.43 4.44
N LEU A 38 -0.68 2.88 3.23
CA LEU A 38 0.18 3.41 2.16
C LEU A 38 -0.50 4.49 1.31
N LEU A 39 -1.83 4.58 1.37
CA LEU A 39 -2.60 5.57 0.62
C LEU A 39 -2.51 6.94 1.32
N ASP A 40 -1.80 7.87 0.71
CA ASP A 40 -1.69 9.26 1.15
C ASP A 40 -2.89 10.09 0.63
N PRO A 41 -3.77 10.62 1.49
CA PRO A 41 -4.86 11.50 1.07
C PRO A 41 -4.38 12.81 0.42
N GLY A 42 -3.15 13.25 0.72
CA GLY A 42 -2.54 14.43 0.09
C GLY A 42 -1.96 14.14 -1.30
N ASN A 43 -1.91 12.88 -1.73
CA ASN A 43 -1.50 12.51 -3.07
C ASN A 43 -2.72 12.55 -4.01
N THR A 44 -2.85 13.65 -4.74
CA THR A 44 -4.02 13.96 -5.58
C THR A 44 -4.07 13.21 -6.91
N ALA A 45 -3.22 12.20 -7.11
CA ALA A 45 -3.30 11.36 -8.29
C ALA A 45 -4.59 10.52 -8.25
N SER A 46 -5.34 10.51 -9.34
CA SER A 46 -6.63 9.81 -9.43
C SER A 46 -6.53 8.29 -9.57
N ARG A 47 -5.32 7.74 -9.71
CA ARG A 47 -5.11 6.31 -9.91
C ARG A 47 -3.91 5.80 -9.13
N VAL A 48 -4.08 4.64 -8.49
CA VAL A 48 -3.01 3.95 -7.75
C VAL A 48 -2.50 2.75 -8.56
N TRP A 49 -1.17 2.66 -8.68
CA TRP A 49 -0.49 1.45 -9.15
C TRP A 49 0.15 0.74 -7.96
N ALA A 50 -0.05 -0.57 -7.86
CA ALA A 50 0.47 -1.37 -6.78
C ALA A 50 0.82 -2.79 -7.28
N ASP A 51 1.70 -3.46 -6.54
CA ASP A 51 2.02 -4.87 -6.78
C ASP A 51 0.76 -5.75 -6.70
N THR A 52 0.75 -6.86 -7.46
CA THR A 52 -0.33 -7.85 -7.44
C THR A 52 -0.64 -8.42 -6.05
N ALA A 53 0.33 -8.48 -5.13
CA ALA A 53 0.12 -8.87 -3.73
C ALA A 53 -0.89 -7.96 -3.00
N TYR A 54 -1.03 -6.70 -3.44
CA TYR A 54 -2.03 -5.78 -2.91
C TYR A 54 -3.38 -5.87 -3.63
N ARG A 55 -3.49 -6.57 -4.76
CA ARG A 55 -4.72 -6.67 -5.56
C ARG A 55 -5.72 -7.65 -4.94
N THR A 56 -6.32 -7.26 -3.82
CA THR A 56 -7.39 -8.00 -3.14
C THR A 56 -8.73 -7.30 -3.30
N LYS A 57 -9.85 -8.03 -3.13
CA LYS A 57 -11.20 -7.45 -3.14
C LYS A 57 -11.31 -6.22 -2.23
N ARG A 58 -10.82 -6.35 -0.99
CA ARG A 58 -10.80 -5.26 -0.01
C ARG A 58 -10.01 -4.04 -0.50
N SER A 59 -8.86 -4.24 -1.14
CA SER A 59 -8.05 -3.15 -1.68
C SER A 59 -8.78 -2.42 -2.80
N LEU A 60 -9.41 -3.17 -3.71
CA LEU A 60 -10.20 -2.60 -4.81
C LEU A 60 -11.39 -1.81 -4.27
N GLU A 61 -12.14 -2.34 -3.30
CA GLU A 61 -13.24 -1.62 -2.64
C GLU A 61 -12.77 -0.31 -1.99
N ILE A 62 -11.58 -0.29 -1.40
CA ILE A 62 -10.99 0.92 -0.82
C ILE A 62 -10.63 1.94 -1.91
N LEU A 63 -10.07 1.49 -3.03
CA LEU A 63 -9.73 2.37 -4.15
C LEU A 63 -11.00 2.98 -4.77
N GLU A 64 -12.02 2.18 -5.03
CA GLU A 64 -13.32 2.65 -5.54
C GLU A 64 -13.96 3.68 -4.61
N ARG A 65 -14.05 3.38 -3.32
CA ARG A 65 -14.61 4.31 -2.31
C ARG A 65 -13.85 5.63 -2.21
N ARG A 66 -12.57 5.66 -2.60
CA ARG A 66 -11.72 6.85 -2.56
C ARG A 66 -11.55 7.51 -3.93
N GLY A 67 -12.15 6.98 -5.00
CA GLY A 67 -11.98 7.49 -6.36
C GLY A 67 -10.56 7.34 -6.89
N LEU A 68 -9.91 6.21 -6.58
CA LEU A 68 -8.49 5.94 -6.87
C LEU A 68 -8.25 4.72 -7.80
N SER A 69 -9.28 4.18 -8.46
CA SER A 69 -9.17 2.97 -9.29
C SER A 69 -8.64 3.18 -10.72
#